data_AF-B3EII0-F1
#
_entry.id   AF-B3EII0-F1
#
_cell.length_a   1.000
_cell.length_b   1.000
_cell.length_c   1.000
_cell.angle_alpha   90.00
_cell.angle_beta   90.00
_cell.angle_gamma   90.00
#
_symmetry.space_group_name_H-M   'P 1'
#
loop_
_entity.id
_entity.type
_entity.pdbx_description
1 polymer ?
#
loop_
_entity_poly.entity_id
_entity_poly.type
_entity_poly.pdbx_seq_one_letter_code
_entity_poly.pdbx_strand_id
1 'polypeptide(L)'
;MAFESITDEFIEELIGCRKMVINPKTRDVNKPGHKQVNYMVKALDDSGHKFELFTRQNLAEGMEDDFSCGLRWLASNGESLILCRYNGSSHPHRNKIENQAIGLVCHIHRATEKYITANQKPDGFAYETDNYQSLQEAVLCLVRDCRIDGLLTDTVETNQIDLFT
;
A
#
# COMPACT_ATOMS: atom_id res chain seq x y z
N MET A 1 22.42 -6.34 10.77
CA MET A 1 21.29 -5.38 10.79
C MET A 1 19.99 -6.16 10.83
N ALA A 2 18.93 -5.66 11.45
CA ALA A 2 17.75 -6.47 11.76
C ALA A 2 16.92 -6.95 10.54
N PHE A 3 17.34 -6.59 9.32
CA PHE A 3 16.77 -7.05 8.05
C PHE A 3 17.76 -7.80 7.14
N GLU A 4 18.95 -8.20 7.63
CA GLU A 4 19.95 -8.94 6.83
C GLU A 4 19.45 -10.30 6.28
N SER A 5 18.24 -10.73 6.65
CA SER A 5 17.61 -11.97 6.21
C SER A 5 16.25 -11.77 5.52
N ILE A 6 15.90 -10.55 5.06
CA ILE A 6 14.66 -10.34 4.32
C ILE A 6 14.91 -10.59 2.83
N THR A 7 14.41 -11.71 2.34
CA THR A 7 14.46 -12.08 0.92
C THR A 7 13.19 -11.68 0.19
N ASP A 8 13.25 -11.67 -1.15
CA ASP A 8 12.06 -11.42 -1.97
C ASP A 8 10.99 -12.48 -1.73
N GLU A 9 11.35 -13.76 -1.51
CA GLU A 9 10.38 -14.81 -1.19
C GLU A 9 9.61 -14.52 0.10
N PHE A 10 10.30 -14.04 1.15
CA PHE A 10 9.65 -13.70 2.42
C PHE A 10 8.76 -12.45 2.28
N ILE A 11 9.20 -11.45 1.51
CA ILE A 11 8.36 -10.28 1.18
C ILE A 11 7.08 -10.72 0.47
N GLU A 12 7.20 -11.60 -0.52
CA GLU A 12 6.05 -12.11 -1.27
C GLU A 12 5.13 -12.99 -0.41
N GLU A 13 5.68 -13.78 0.53
CA GLU A 13 4.88 -14.50 1.53
C GLU A 13 4.05 -13.54 2.38
N LEU A 14 4.67 -12.49 2.94
CA LEU A 14 4.00 -11.47 3.74
C LEU A 14 2.90 -10.75 2.97
N ILE A 15 3.13 -10.46 1.69
CA ILE A 15 2.16 -9.79 0.82
C ILE A 15 1.03 -10.74 0.44
N GLY A 16 1.35 -11.98 0.08
CA GLY A 16 0.43 -12.99 -0.44
C GLY A 16 -0.38 -13.75 0.62
N CYS A 17 -0.02 -13.65 1.91
CA CYS A 17 -0.79 -14.30 2.98
C CYS A 17 -2.18 -13.64 3.12
N ARG A 18 -3.20 -14.44 3.44
CA ARG A 18 -4.53 -13.89 3.74
C ARG A 18 -4.49 -13.17 5.08
N LYS A 19 -5.13 -12.00 5.15
CA LYS A 19 -5.08 -11.14 6.33
C LYS A 19 -6.40 -10.39 6.53
N MET A 20 -6.67 -9.94 7.75
CA MET A 20 -7.95 -9.36 8.16
C MET A 20 -7.74 -8.05 8.92
N VAL A 21 -8.49 -7.02 8.55
CA VAL A 21 -8.60 -5.77 9.32
C VAL A 21 -9.27 -6.05 10.67
N ILE A 22 -8.63 -5.64 11.77
CA ILE A 22 -9.15 -5.87 13.12
C ILE A 22 -9.79 -4.62 13.75
N ASN A 23 -9.63 -3.46 13.13
CA ASN A 23 -10.21 -2.18 13.58
C ASN A 23 -10.92 -1.45 12.42
N PRO A 24 -11.93 -2.06 11.77
CA PRO A 24 -12.54 -1.51 10.55
C PRO A 24 -13.24 -0.16 10.75
N LYS A 25 -13.58 0.19 12.00
CA LYS A 25 -14.26 1.44 12.36
C LYS A 25 -13.29 2.57 12.72
N THR A 26 -12.00 2.40 12.47
CA THR A 26 -11.01 3.48 12.67
C THR A 26 -11.36 4.69 11.82
N ARG A 27 -11.30 5.87 12.46
CA ARG A 27 -11.57 7.15 11.83
C ARG A 27 -10.28 7.78 11.32
N ASP A 28 -10.44 8.66 10.34
CA ASP A 28 -9.38 9.54 9.89
C ASP A 28 -8.92 10.48 11.01
N VAL A 29 -7.61 10.74 10.97
CA VAL A 29 -6.96 11.75 11.79
C VAL A 29 -6.53 12.86 10.84
N ASN A 30 -7.11 14.05 11.04
CA ASN A 30 -6.63 15.25 10.38
C ASN A 30 -5.29 15.66 10.98
N LYS A 31 -4.24 15.62 10.14
CA LYS A 31 -2.92 16.14 10.44
C LYS A 31 -2.70 17.43 9.65
N PRO A 32 -1.74 18.28 10.04
CA PRO A 32 -1.40 19.46 9.25
C PRO A 32 -1.12 19.08 7.78
N GLY A 33 -1.94 19.59 6.86
CA GLY A 33 -1.83 19.39 5.42
C GLY A 33 -2.35 18.06 4.85
N HIS A 34 -2.74 17.07 5.67
CA HIS A 34 -3.24 15.80 5.15
C HIS A 34 -4.16 15.06 6.13
N LYS A 35 -5.08 14.26 5.60
CA LYS A 35 -5.82 13.26 6.37
C LYS A 35 -5.12 11.90 6.29
N GLN A 36 -5.14 11.14 7.37
CA GLN A 36 -4.55 9.81 7.44
C GLN A 36 -5.44 8.83 8.21
N VAL A 37 -5.51 7.58 7.75
CA VAL A 37 -6.15 6.47 8.47
C VAL A 37 -5.17 5.30 8.58
N ASN A 38 -5.08 4.66 9.75
CA ASN A 38 -4.26 3.48 9.96
C ASN A 38 -5.13 2.31 10.48
N TYR A 39 -5.22 1.25 9.70
CA TYR A 39 -5.90 0.02 10.07
C TYR A 39 -4.88 -1.00 10.53
N MET A 40 -5.15 -1.60 11.68
CA MET A 40 -4.44 -2.78 12.14
C MET A 40 -4.96 -3.99 11.38
N VAL A 41 -4.03 -4.79 10.88
CA VAL A 41 -4.30 -5.96 10.07
C VAL A 41 -3.52 -7.14 10.66
N LYS A 42 -4.12 -8.32 10.72
CA LYS A 42 -3.47 -9.55 11.18
C LYS A 42 -3.49 -10.61 10.10
N ALA A 43 -2.44 -11.42 10.00
CA ALA A 43 -2.49 -12.65 9.22
C ALA A 43 -3.61 -13.58 9.73
N LEU A 44 -4.18 -14.37 8.83
CA LEU A 44 -5.18 -15.40 9.12
C LEU A 44 -4.59 -16.81 9.21
N ASP A 45 -3.31 -16.97 8.88
CA ASP A 45 -2.55 -18.19 9.13
C ASP A 45 -1.95 -18.19 10.55
N ASP A 46 -1.20 -19.26 10.87
CA ASP A 46 -0.58 -19.45 12.17
C ASP A 46 0.76 -18.69 12.34
N SER A 47 1.15 -17.84 11.37
CA SER A 47 2.42 -17.07 11.45
C SER A 47 2.43 -16.03 12.57
N GLY A 48 1.24 -15.56 12.97
CA GLY A 48 1.09 -14.47 13.93
C GLY A 48 1.55 -13.10 13.40
N HIS A 49 1.79 -12.96 12.09
CA HIS A 49 2.22 -11.70 11.50
C HIS A 49 1.18 -10.59 11.68
N LYS A 50 1.68 -9.38 11.94
CA LYS A 50 0.89 -8.17 12.13
C LYS A 50 1.29 -7.14 11.09
N PHE A 51 0.32 -6.35 10.68
CA PHE A 51 0.48 -5.35 9.66
C PHE A 51 -0.30 -4.08 10.01
N GLU A 52 0.06 -3.00 9.34
CA GLU A 52 -0.69 -1.76 9.28
C GLU A 52 -1.00 -1.46 7.81
N LEU A 53 -2.28 -1.36 7.47
CA LEU A 53 -2.71 -0.70 6.24
C LEU A 53 -2.86 0.78 6.55
N PHE A 54 -2.24 1.65 5.77
CA PHE A 54 -2.35 3.10 5.95
C PHE A 54 -2.87 3.78 4.69
N THR A 55 -3.56 4.91 4.87
CA THR A 55 -3.95 5.84 3.81
C THR A 55 -3.51 7.25 4.16
N ARG A 56 -3.16 8.06 3.16
CA ARG A 56 -2.84 9.48 3.28
C ARG A 56 -3.42 10.21 2.08
N GLN A 57 -4.05 11.36 2.31
CA GLN A 57 -4.53 12.27 1.28
C GLN A 57 -4.17 13.71 1.66
N ASN A 58 -3.53 14.45 0.75
CA ASN A 58 -3.32 15.88 0.91
C ASN A 58 -4.67 16.64 0.88
N LEU A 59 -4.80 17.66 1.73
CA LEU A 59 -6.03 18.45 1.88
C LEU A 59 -5.97 19.83 1.20
N ALA A 60 -4.83 20.21 0.63
CA ALA A 60 -4.71 21.47 -0.10
C ALA A 60 -5.48 21.41 -1.43
N GLU A 61 -6.07 22.54 -1.81
CA GLU A 61 -6.75 22.71 -3.09
C GLU A 61 -5.77 22.47 -4.25
N GLY A 62 -6.17 21.64 -5.23
CA GLY A 62 -5.33 21.27 -6.37
C GLY A 62 -4.29 20.18 -6.08
N MET A 63 -4.35 19.52 -4.93
CA MET A 63 -3.47 18.41 -4.52
C MET A 63 -4.21 17.08 -4.38
N GLU A 64 -5.28 16.89 -5.16
CA GLU A 64 -6.10 15.68 -5.16
C GLU A 64 -5.26 14.44 -5.53
N ASP A 65 -4.29 14.60 -6.45
CA ASP A 65 -3.36 13.55 -6.88
C ASP A 65 -2.24 13.26 -5.86
N ASP A 66 -2.11 14.05 -4.79
CA ASP A 66 -1.16 13.79 -3.70
C ASP A 66 -1.78 12.87 -2.64
N PHE A 67 -1.82 11.59 -3.00
CA PHE A 67 -2.26 10.52 -2.11
C PHE A 67 -1.28 9.36 -2.06
N SER A 68 -1.39 8.58 -0.99
CA SER A 68 -0.75 7.27 -0.91
C SER A 68 -1.54 6.31 -0.02
N CYS A 69 -1.53 5.02 -0.34
CA CYS A 69 -1.87 3.96 0.60
C CYS A 69 -0.83 2.85 0.58
N GLY A 70 -0.77 2.01 1.60
CA GLY A 70 0.20 0.90 1.59
C GLY A 70 0.03 -0.07 2.74
N LEU A 71 0.81 -1.14 2.65
CA LEU A 71 0.88 -2.19 3.67
C LEU A 71 2.27 -2.16 4.31
N ARG A 72 2.28 -2.09 5.64
CA ARG A 72 3.47 -2.14 6.47
C ARG A 72 3.44 -3.42 7.30
N TRP A 73 4.49 -4.22 7.27
CA TRP A 73 4.70 -5.31 8.21
C TRP A 73 5.26 -4.77 9.53
N LEU A 74 4.72 -5.27 10.64
CA LEU A 74 5.12 -4.93 12.00
C LEU A 74 5.88 -6.13 12.58
N ALA A 75 7.20 -6.06 12.54
CA ALA A 75 8.07 -7.13 13.02
C ALA A 75 7.97 -7.27 14.54
N SER A 76 8.15 -8.50 15.05
CA SER A 76 8.07 -8.79 16.48
C SER A 76 9.16 -8.11 17.31
N ASN A 77 10.27 -7.73 16.67
CA ASN A 77 11.38 -6.98 17.28
C ASN A 77 11.08 -5.47 17.46
N GLY A 78 9.89 -5.00 17.07
CA GLY A 78 9.48 -3.59 17.17
C GLY A 78 9.80 -2.74 15.95
N GLU A 79 10.48 -3.30 14.95
CA GLU A 79 10.73 -2.62 13.68
C GLU A 79 9.54 -2.77 12.73
N SER A 80 9.59 -2.01 11.63
CA SER A 80 8.57 -2.13 10.59
C SER A 80 9.16 -1.94 9.20
N LEU A 81 8.53 -2.57 8.23
CA LEU A 81 8.93 -2.52 6.83
C LEU A 81 7.71 -2.27 5.96
N ILE A 82 7.77 -1.27 5.08
CA ILE A 82 6.71 -1.04 4.08
C ILE A 82 6.91 -2.06 2.97
N LEU A 83 5.93 -2.95 2.80
CA LEU A 83 5.95 -4.01 1.79
C LEU A 83 5.59 -3.48 0.41
N CYS A 84 4.57 -2.62 0.36
CA CYS A 84 4.16 -1.94 -0.85
C CYS A 84 3.46 -0.62 -0.52
N ARG A 85 3.52 0.33 -1.46
CA ARG A 85 2.85 1.63 -1.38
C ARG A 85 2.38 2.07 -2.76
N TYR A 86 1.12 2.43 -2.85
CA TYR A 86 0.43 2.89 -4.04
C TYR A 86 0.35 4.42 -3.93
N ASN A 87 1.01 5.13 -4.85
CA ASN A 87 1.06 6.58 -4.87
C ASN A 87 0.25 7.13 -6.04
N GLY A 88 -0.31 8.33 -5.85
CA GLY A 88 -0.83 9.15 -6.94
C GLY A 88 0.26 9.78 -7.79
N SER A 89 -0.14 10.57 -8.77
CA SER A 89 0.71 11.18 -9.82
C SER A 89 1.36 12.51 -9.42
N SER A 90 1.28 12.92 -8.15
CA SER A 90 1.72 14.26 -7.71
C SER A 90 3.23 14.54 -7.79
N HIS A 91 4.06 13.50 -7.93
CA HIS A 91 5.51 13.65 -7.94
C HIS A 91 6.19 12.55 -8.75
N PRO A 92 7.37 12.85 -9.35
CA PRO A 92 8.17 11.84 -10.03
C PRO A 92 8.89 10.97 -9.00
N HIS A 93 9.24 9.75 -9.42
CA HIS A 93 10.08 8.83 -8.63
C HIS A 93 11.32 8.42 -9.42
N ARG A 94 12.37 8.00 -8.73
CA ARG A 94 13.56 7.41 -9.37
C ARG A 94 13.96 6.13 -8.66
N ASN A 95 13.97 5.06 -9.43
CA ASN A 95 14.57 3.79 -9.03
C ASN A 95 16.09 3.95 -9.03
N LYS A 96 16.66 4.18 -7.85
CA LYS A 96 18.08 4.54 -7.71
C LYS A 96 19.03 3.45 -8.22
N ILE A 97 18.68 2.18 -8.01
CA ILE A 97 19.54 1.06 -8.39
C ILE A 97 19.43 0.78 -9.89
N GLU A 98 18.22 0.85 -10.44
CA GLU A 98 17.95 0.66 -11.88
C GLU A 98 18.31 1.89 -12.72
N ASN A 99 18.57 3.02 -12.06
CA ASN A 99 18.81 4.31 -12.70
C ASN A 99 17.65 4.73 -13.64
N GLN A 100 16.43 4.35 -13.29
CA GLN A 100 15.22 4.60 -14.08
C GLN A 100 14.35 5.65 -13.41
N ALA A 101 13.87 6.64 -14.18
CA ALA A 101 12.91 7.63 -13.72
C ALA A 101 11.48 7.21 -14.06
N ILE A 102 10.56 7.55 -13.17
CA ILE A 102 9.11 7.45 -13.32
C ILE A 102 8.56 8.88 -13.35
N GLY A 103 7.70 9.14 -14.32
CA GLY A 103 7.11 10.47 -14.54
C GLY A 103 6.06 10.86 -13.49
N LEU A 104 5.27 11.88 -13.80
CA LEU A 104 4.10 12.29 -13.01
C LEU A 104 2.92 11.36 -13.30
N VAL A 105 3.06 10.10 -12.92
CA VAL A 105 2.06 9.04 -13.10
C VAL A 105 1.86 8.29 -11.80
N CYS A 106 0.70 7.63 -11.67
CA CYS A 106 0.48 6.71 -10.56
C CYS A 106 1.53 5.60 -10.61
N HIS A 107 2.06 5.24 -9.44
CA HIS A 107 3.13 4.25 -9.34
C HIS A 107 3.06 3.48 -8.03
N ILE A 108 3.46 2.22 -8.10
CA ILE A 108 3.45 1.31 -6.96
C ILE A 108 4.89 1.04 -6.55
N HIS A 109 5.23 1.42 -5.33
CA HIS A 109 6.44 1.00 -4.65
C HIS A 109 6.32 -0.44 -4.15
N ARG A 110 7.42 -1.18 -4.25
CA ARG A 110 7.55 -2.55 -3.76
C ARG A 110 8.83 -2.69 -2.94
N ALA A 111 8.73 -3.35 -1.79
CA ALA A 111 9.90 -3.80 -1.05
C ALA A 111 10.67 -4.81 -1.91
N THR A 112 12.00 -4.71 -1.94
CA THR A 112 12.85 -5.71 -2.59
C THR A 112 14.07 -6.02 -1.75
N GLU A 113 14.49 -7.29 -1.75
CA GLU A 113 15.75 -7.75 -1.18
C GLU A 113 16.92 -6.95 -1.74
N LYS A 114 16.91 -6.70 -3.06
CA LYS A 114 17.95 -5.92 -3.74
C LYS A 114 18.16 -4.55 -3.10
N TYR A 115 17.08 -3.83 -2.78
CA TYR A 115 17.15 -2.52 -2.15
C TYR A 115 17.58 -2.62 -0.69
N ILE A 116 17.09 -3.62 0.05
CA ILE A 116 17.46 -3.86 1.45
C ILE A 116 18.96 -4.16 1.56
N THR A 117 19.47 -5.11 0.77
CA THR A 117 20.88 -5.53 0.72
C THR A 117 21.80 -4.40 0.28
N ALA A 118 21.33 -3.50 -0.59
CA ALA A 118 22.05 -2.29 -0.99
C ALA A 118 21.96 -1.13 0.03
N ASN A 119 21.40 -1.37 1.22
CA ASN A 119 21.16 -0.39 2.27
C ASN A 119 20.37 0.85 1.76
N GLN A 120 19.46 0.62 0.80
CA GLN A 120 18.48 1.60 0.35
C GLN A 120 17.17 1.41 1.13
N LYS A 121 16.24 2.36 0.94
CA LYS A 121 14.90 2.23 1.48
C LYS A 121 14.25 0.94 0.92
N PRO A 122 13.65 0.06 1.74
CA PRO A 122 13.09 -1.20 1.25
C PRO A 122 12.09 -1.01 0.11
N ASP A 123 11.11 -0.12 0.28
CA ASP A 123 10.12 0.28 -0.74
C ASP A 123 10.67 1.32 -1.74
N GLY A 124 11.97 1.29 -2.04
CA GLY A 124 12.62 2.27 -2.92
C GLY A 124 12.47 1.95 -4.41
N PHE A 125 12.11 0.72 -4.77
CA PHE A 125 11.76 0.32 -6.13
C PHE A 125 10.28 0.62 -6.38
N ALA A 126 9.93 1.16 -7.54
CA ALA A 126 8.55 1.36 -7.97
C ALA A 126 8.38 1.07 -9.47
N TYR A 127 7.14 0.87 -9.89
CA TYR A 127 6.74 0.74 -11.29
C TYR A 127 5.46 1.54 -11.57
N GLU A 128 5.30 2.00 -12.80
CA GLU A 128 4.14 2.76 -13.26
C GLU A 128 2.89 1.88 -13.33
N THR A 129 1.72 2.48 -13.15
CA THR A 129 0.44 1.75 -13.21
C THR A 129 -0.70 2.64 -13.68
N ASP A 130 -1.62 2.04 -14.42
CA ASP A 130 -2.89 2.65 -14.84
C ASP A 130 -4.10 2.06 -14.09
N ASN A 131 -3.85 1.19 -13.10
CA ASN A 131 -4.91 0.45 -12.40
C ASN A 131 -5.76 1.33 -11.45
N TYR A 132 -5.31 2.54 -11.15
CA TYR A 132 -6.01 3.49 -10.29
C TYR A 132 -5.60 4.93 -10.63
N GLN A 133 -6.48 5.88 -10.33
CA GLN A 133 -6.23 7.32 -10.44
C GLN A 133 -6.65 8.08 -9.18
N SER A 134 -7.28 7.40 -8.22
CA SER A 134 -7.70 7.97 -6.94
C SER A 134 -7.23 7.14 -5.75
N LEU A 135 -7.23 7.74 -4.54
CA LEU A 135 -6.92 7.02 -3.31
C LEU A 135 -7.86 5.83 -3.08
N GLN A 136 -9.15 5.96 -3.42
CA GLN A 136 -10.15 4.92 -3.24
C GLN A 136 -9.84 3.70 -4.12
N GLU A 137 -9.52 3.93 -5.40
CA GLU A 137 -9.12 2.88 -6.33
C GLU A 137 -7.77 2.26 -5.95
N ALA A 138 -6.82 3.07 -5.45
CA ALA A 138 -5.55 2.57 -4.95
C ALA A 138 -5.73 1.65 -3.73
N VAL A 139 -6.66 1.98 -2.82
CA VAL A 139 -7.02 1.13 -1.68
C VAL A 139 -7.67 -0.17 -2.14
N LEU A 140 -8.55 -0.13 -3.14
CA LEU A 140 -9.14 -1.32 -3.76
C LEU A 140 -8.06 -2.25 -4.33
N CYS A 141 -7.11 -1.69 -5.08
CA CYS A 141 -5.97 -2.45 -5.62
C CYS A 141 -5.14 -3.07 -4.49
N LEU A 142 -4.77 -2.27 -3.48
CA LEU A 142 -4.00 -2.72 -2.31
C LEU A 142 -4.69 -3.88 -1.58
N VAL A 143 -6.00 -3.74 -1.31
CA VAL A 143 -6.80 -4.75 -0.62
C VAL A 143 -6.83 -6.07 -1.40
N ARG A 144 -7.04 -6.00 -2.72
CA ARG A 144 -7.03 -7.17 -3.61
C ARG A 144 -5.64 -7.83 -3.65
N ASP A 145 -4.62 -7.04 -3.97
CA ASP A 145 -3.27 -7.53 -4.24
C ASP A 145 -2.58 -8.04 -2.97
N CYS A 146 -2.96 -7.55 -1.79
CA CYS A 146 -2.46 -8.01 -0.49
C CYS A 146 -3.41 -8.95 0.28
N ARG A 147 -4.50 -9.40 -0.36
CA ARG A 147 -5.48 -10.35 0.21
C ARG A 147 -6.00 -9.94 1.60
N ILE A 148 -6.45 -8.69 1.69
CA ILE A 148 -6.94 -8.08 2.93
C ILE A 148 -8.45 -8.17 2.99
N ASP A 149 -8.99 -8.88 3.97
CA ASP A 149 -10.43 -8.91 4.24
C ASP A 149 -10.81 -7.88 5.32
N GLY A 150 -12.11 -7.55 5.40
CA GLY A 150 -12.67 -6.78 6.51
C GLY A 150 -12.60 -5.26 6.37
N LEU A 151 -12.20 -4.74 5.21
CA LEU A 151 -12.42 -3.34 4.84
C LEU A 151 -13.62 -3.28 3.88
N LEU A 152 -14.67 -2.55 4.25
CA LEU A 152 -15.72 -2.18 3.30
C LEU A 152 -15.12 -1.15 2.36
N THR A 153 -14.57 -1.61 1.25
CA THR A 153 -14.38 -0.75 0.09
C THR A 153 -15.74 -0.73 -0.58
N ASP A 154 -16.46 0.38 -0.52
CA ASP A 154 -17.77 0.51 -1.15
C ASP A 154 -17.64 0.08 -2.62
N THR A 155 -18.03 -1.16 -2.92
CA THR A 155 -18.17 -1.63 -4.28
C THR A 155 -19.29 -0.80 -4.87
N VAL A 156 -19.00 -0.07 -5.94
CA VAL A 156 -20.04 0.47 -6.80
C VAL A 156 -20.90 -0.73 -7.20
N GLU A 157 -22.12 -0.81 -6.64
CA GLU A 157 -23.14 -1.71 -7.13
C GLU A 157 -23.29 -1.41 -8.61
N THR A 158 -22.77 -2.30 -9.44
CA THR A 158 -23.01 -2.23 -10.87
C THR A 158 -24.48 -2.61 -11.03
N ASN A 159 -25.37 -1.61 -10.99
CA ASN A 159 -26.74 -1.76 -11.46
C ASN A 159 -26.65 -2.07 -12.95
N GLN A 160 -26.50 -3.36 -13.25
CA GLN A 160 -26.69 -3.90 -14.57
C GLN A 160 -28.20 -3.78 -14.83
N ILE A 161 -28.59 -2.66 -15.43
CA ILE A 161 -29.93 -2.50 -15.99
C ILE A 161 -30.02 -3.52 -17.12
N ASP A 162 -30.78 -4.57 -16.86
CA ASP A 162 -31.10 -5.63 -17.80
C ASP A 162 -32.00 -5.02 -18.90
N LEU A 163 -31.38 -4.51 -19.96
CA LEU A 163 -32.08 -4.04 -21.17
C LEU A 163 -32.38 -5.24 -22.08
N PHE A 164 -33.37 -6.04 -21.68
CA PHE A 164 -34.14 -6.86 -22.60
C PHE A 164 -35.61 -6.86 -22.21
N THR A 165 -36.39 -6.01 -22.88
CA THR A 165 -37.81 -6.24 -23.19
C THR A 165 -38.06 -5.73 -24.59
#